data_AF-A0A849EFR8-F1
#
_entry.id   AF-A0A849EFR8-F1
#
_cell.length_a   1.000
_cell.length_b   1.000
_cell.length_c   1.000
_cell.angle_alpha   90.00
_cell.angle_beta   90.00
_cell.angle_gamma   90.00
#
_symmetry.space_group_name_H-M   'P 1'
#
loop_
_entity.id
_entity.type
_entity.pdbx_description
1 polymer ?
#
loop_
_entity_poly.entity_id
_entity_poly.type
_entity_poly.pdbx_seq_one_letter_code
_entity_poly.pdbx_strand_id
1 'polypeptide(L)'
;MARLHKHLSVLTITAALALVAFPRAWPVAYHHALATQVTHDKSAPEAREHEFGDAFVVSLGGKLYDNYWAGSGASPPTMRNPAFPSDLTVSDTDSWRCVSCHGWDYDGAAKADGSAQQQKQFIGLRHLQGTDPFNMLELFTKAHPDQKALSSGGLPLDLLLLFLTVGQYDPVNFKLEKSLSQKSLSRGRDIFEGVCMS
;
A
#
# COMPACT_ATOMS: atom_id res chain seq x y z
N MET A 1 -10.24 -60.41 -85.34
CA MET A 1 -11.47 -60.50 -86.16
C MET A 1 -12.68 -60.55 -85.24
N ALA A 2 -13.50 -59.49 -85.20
CA ALA A 2 -14.96 -59.49 -84.94
C ALA A 2 -15.43 -58.05 -84.72
N ARG A 3 -16.21 -57.54 -85.68
CA ARG A 3 -17.04 -56.33 -85.60
C ARG A 3 -18.21 -56.59 -84.64
N LEU A 4 -18.70 -55.57 -83.92
CA LEU A 4 -20.07 -55.05 -84.12
C LEU A 4 -20.35 -53.77 -83.31
N HIS A 5 -20.91 -52.79 -84.00
CA HIS A 5 -21.51 -51.56 -83.48
C HIS A 5 -22.82 -51.82 -82.71
N LYS A 6 -23.15 -50.95 -81.74
CA LYS A 6 -24.51 -50.43 -81.45
C LYS A 6 -24.37 -49.23 -80.49
N HIS A 7 -24.62 -48.01 -80.99
CA HIS A 7 -25.80 -47.18 -80.73
C HIS A 7 -25.98 -46.79 -79.25
N LEU A 8 -25.72 -45.54 -78.89
CA LEU A 8 -26.67 -44.40 -78.91
C LEU A 8 -27.31 -44.22 -77.53
N SER A 9 -27.02 -43.11 -76.86
CA SER A 9 -28.00 -42.22 -76.23
C SER A 9 -27.27 -41.14 -75.44
N VAL A 10 -27.33 -39.93 -75.98
CA VAL A 10 -27.06 -38.69 -75.26
C VAL A 10 -28.21 -38.52 -74.27
N LEU A 11 -27.91 -38.49 -72.96
CA LEU A 11 -28.81 -37.94 -71.97
C LEU A 11 -28.05 -36.90 -71.14
N THR A 12 -28.48 -35.67 -71.30
CA THR A 12 -28.14 -34.50 -70.50
C THR A 12 -28.42 -34.75 -69.02
N ILE A 13 -27.41 -34.54 -68.17
CA ILE A 13 -27.63 -34.31 -66.74
C ILE A 13 -27.01 -32.95 -66.41
N THR A 14 -27.89 -31.97 -66.28
CA THR A 14 -27.67 -30.69 -65.63
C THR A 14 -27.23 -30.91 -64.19
N ALA A 15 -25.94 -30.70 -63.90
CA ALA A 15 -25.44 -30.67 -62.54
C ALA A 15 -25.75 -29.29 -61.94
N ALA A 16 -26.79 -29.25 -61.10
CA ALA A 16 -27.09 -28.11 -60.25
C ALA A 16 -25.93 -27.88 -59.28
N LEU A 17 -25.33 -26.69 -59.36
CA LEU A 17 -24.29 -26.20 -58.48
C LEU A 17 -24.89 -26.03 -57.08
N ALA A 18 -24.63 -26.98 -56.19
CA ALA A 18 -24.94 -26.82 -54.77
C ALA A 18 -23.96 -25.80 -54.19
N LEU A 19 -24.50 -24.62 -53.86
CA LEU A 19 -23.86 -23.59 -53.04
C LEU A 19 -23.45 -24.22 -51.70
N VAL A 20 -22.15 -24.52 -51.57
CA VAL A 20 -21.54 -24.79 -50.26
C VAL A 20 -21.50 -23.44 -49.54
N ALA A 21 -22.40 -23.26 -48.57
CA ALA A 21 -22.37 -22.16 -47.65
C ALA A 21 -21.07 -22.25 -46.85
N PHE A 22 -20.10 -21.41 -47.18
CA PHE A 22 -18.93 -21.18 -46.34
C PHE A 22 -19.41 -20.70 -44.97
N PRO A 23 -18.96 -21.30 -43.86
CA PRO A 23 -19.16 -20.71 -42.55
C PRO A 23 -18.55 -19.32 -42.58
N ARG A 24 -19.42 -18.33 -42.39
CA ARG A 24 -19.14 -16.91 -42.30
C ARG A 24 -17.95 -16.74 -41.37
N ALA A 25 -16.79 -16.37 -41.91
CA ALA A 25 -15.65 -15.93 -41.13
C ALA A 25 -16.16 -14.88 -40.16
N TRP A 26 -16.16 -15.21 -38.87
CA TRP A 26 -16.42 -14.21 -37.84
C TRP A 26 -15.35 -13.14 -38.00
N PRO A 27 -15.72 -11.86 -38.13
CA PRO A 27 -14.71 -10.84 -38.01
C PRO A 27 -14.16 -11.00 -36.59
N VAL A 28 -12.87 -11.33 -36.49
CA VAL A 28 -12.10 -11.00 -35.30
C VAL A 28 -12.25 -9.49 -35.20
N ALA A 29 -13.18 -9.05 -34.37
CA ALA A 29 -13.27 -7.67 -33.96
C ALA A 29 -11.95 -7.42 -33.24
N TYR A 30 -11.00 -6.83 -33.97
CA TYR A 30 -9.98 -6.00 -33.37
C TYR A 30 -10.75 -4.93 -32.62
N HIS A 31 -11.02 -5.20 -31.34
CA HIS A 31 -11.24 -4.14 -30.38
C HIS A 31 -9.98 -3.29 -30.47
N HIS A 32 -10.06 -2.23 -31.28
CA HIS A 32 -9.24 -1.07 -31.04
C HIS A 32 -9.54 -0.75 -29.59
N ALA A 33 -8.58 -1.02 -28.72
CA ALA A 33 -8.52 -0.35 -27.45
C ALA A 33 -8.61 1.13 -27.82
N LEU A 34 -9.79 1.71 -27.63
CA LEU A 34 -9.91 3.14 -27.50
C LEU A 34 -8.97 3.44 -26.33
N ALA A 35 -7.76 3.86 -26.67
CA ALA A 35 -7.01 4.74 -25.82
C ALA A 35 -7.98 5.88 -25.54
N THR A 36 -8.67 5.80 -24.41
CA THR A 36 -9.35 6.92 -23.81
C THR A 36 -8.26 7.95 -23.68
N GLN A 37 -8.23 8.89 -24.61
CA GLN A 37 -7.44 10.09 -24.45
C GLN A 37 -8.00 10.69 -23.17
N VAL A 38 -7.25 10.56 -22.08
CA VAL A 38 -7.44 11.37 -20.90
C VAL A 38 -7.18 12.78 -21.38
N THR A 39 -8.24 13.42 -21.84
CA THR A 39 -8.26 14.86 -22.00
C THR A 39 -7.87 15.39 -20.63
N HIS A 40 -6.71 16.02 -20.55
CA HIS A 40 -6.43 16.98 -19.49
C HIS A 40 -7.45 18.10 -19.64
N ASP A 41 -8.67 17.82 -19.19
CA ASP A 41 -9.63 18.85 -18.93
C ASP A 41 -9.10 19.63 -17.75
N LYS A 42 -8.89 20.93 -17.97
CA LYS A 42 -8.60 21.88 -16.91
C LYS A 42 -9.88 22.05 -16.13
N SER A 43 -10.20 21.08 -15.27
CA SER A 43 -11.25 21.27 -14.28
C SER A 43 -10.79 22.38 -13.33
N ALA A 44 -11.61 23.44 -13.29
CA ALA A 44 -11.58 24.45 -12.24
C ALA A 44 -11.65 23.78 -10.85
N PRO A 45 -11.21 24.45 -9.77
CA PRO A 45 -11.10 23.83 -8.45
C PRO A 45 -12.49 23.70 -7.82
N GLU A 46 -13.27 22.73 -8.28
CA GLU A 46 -14.37 22.19 -7.49
C GLU A 46 -13.74 21.49 -6.29
N ALA A 47 -14.26 21.82 -5.10
CA ALA A 47 -13.81 21.27 -3.84
C ALA A 47 -13.76 19.74 -3.93
N ARG A 48 -12.57 19.18 -3.73
CA ARG A 48 -12.40 17.73 -3.50
C ARG A 48 -13.25 17.37 -2.28
N GLU A 49 -14.39 16.73 -2.50
CA GLU A 49 -15.23 16.18 -1.44
C GLU A 49 -14.42 15.17 -0.64
N HIS A 50 -14.29 15.42 0.67
CA HIS A 50 -13.94 14.48 1.75
C HIS A 50 -12.83 13.44 1.47
N GLU A 51 -11.84 13.76 0.65
CA GLU A 51 -10.57 13.04 0.67
C GLU A 51 -9.86 13.49 1.94
N PHE A 52 -9.82 12.62 2.96
CA PHE A 52 -9.08 12.91 4.18
C PHE A 52 -7.65 13.35 3.80
N GLY A 53 -7.25 14.55 4.20
CA GLY A 53 -5.96 15.11 3.79
C GLY A 53 -4.77 14.28 4.26
N ASP A 54 -3.58 14.53 3.71
CA ASP A 54 -2.34 13.77 3.98
C ASP A 54 -2.09 13.52 5.49
N ALA A 55 -2.47 14.49 6.33
CA ALA A 55 -2.35 14.39 7.79
C ALA A 55 -3.13 13.21 8.38
N PHE A 56 -4.31 12.88 7.85
CA PHE A 56 -5.10 11.73 8.28
C PHE A 56 -4.41 10.41 7.94
N VAL A 57 -3.94 10.25 6.70
CA VAL A 57 -3.29 9.01 6.27
C VAL A 57 -2.05 8.74 7.12
N VAL A 58 -1.26 9.79 7.38
CA VAL A 58 -0.08 9.69 8.24
C VAL A 58 -0.46 9.42 9.71
N SER A 59 -1.55 9.99 10.21
CA SER A 59 -1.98 9.78 11.61
C SER A 59 -2.40 8.34 11.89
N LEU A 60 -2.98 7.64 10.90
CA LEU A 60 -3.29 6.22 11.01
C LEU A 60 -2.02 5.39 11.25
N GLY A 61 -0.93 5.69 10.54
CA GLY A 61 0.37 5.07 10.76
C GLY A 61 0.93 5.34 12.17
N GLY A 62 0.69 6.53 12.72
CA GLY A 62 1.04 6.86 14.10
C GLY A 62 0.29 6.04 15.14
N LYS A 63 -1.01 5.79 14.93
CA LYS A 63 -1.81 4.89 15.78
C LYS A 63 -1.26 3.46 15.73
N LEU A 64 -0.85 3.00 14.56
CA LEU A 64 -0.23 1.69 14.36
C LEU A 64 1.16 1.59 15.01
N TYR A 65 1.93 2.67 15.02
CA TYR A 65 3.22 2.75 15.72
C TYR A 65 3.05 2.59 17.23
N ASP A 66 2.04 3.26 17.80
CA ASP A 66 1.70 3.13 19.20
C ASP A 66 1.28 1.69 19.56
N ASN A 67 0.27 1.19 18.85
CA ASN A 67 -0.30 -0.12 19.10
C ASN A 67 -0.86 -0.72 17.81
N TYR A 68 -0.05 -1.58 17.19
CA TYR A 68 -0.39 -2.15 15.90
C TYR A 68 -1.67 -2.97 15.92
N TRP A 69 -1.90 -3.82 16.94
CA TRP A 69 -3.12 -4.65 17.00
C TRP A 69 -4.37 -3.81 17.25
N ALA A 70 -4.30 -2.78 18.08
CA ALA A 70 -5.41 -1.86 18.27
C ALA A 70 -5.72 -1.08 16.97
N GLY A 71 -4.68 -0.63 16.25
CA GLY A 71 -4.83 0.13 15.01
C GLY A 71 -5.23 -0.71 13.79
N SER A 72 -4.81 -1.98 13.71
CA SER A 72 -5.08 -2.88 12.58
C SER A 72 -6.27 -3.82 12.80
N GLY A 73 -6.71 -3.99 14.06
CA GLY A 73 -7.68 -5.02 14.44
C GLY A 73 -7.11 -6.44 14.52
N ALA A 74 -5.79 -6.61 14.37
CA ALA A 74 -5.14 -7.91 14.55
C ALA A 74 -5.24 -8.41 15.99
N SER A 75 -5.12 -9.73 16.19
CA SER A 75 -5.02 -10.28 17.54
C SER A 75 -3.67 -9.92 18.17
N PRO A 76 -3.63 -9.50 19.44
CA PRO A 76 -2.37 -9.23 20.14
C PRO A 76 -1.57 -10.52 20.36
N PRO A 77 -0.24 -10.43 20.47
CA PRO A 77 0.60 -11.56 20.84
C PRO A 77 0.30 -12.02 22.27
N THR A 78 0.34 -13.32 22.52
CA THR A 78 0.03 -13.93 23.83
C THR A 78 1.26 -14.23 24.67
N MET A 79 2.45 -14.09 24.09
CA MET A 79 3.73 -14.32 24.76
C MET A 79 4.60 -13.09 24.59
N ARG A 80 5.52 -12.89 25.53
CA ARG A 80 6.56 -11.86 25.45
C ARG A 80 7.39 -11.99 24.16
N ASN A 81 7.79 -10.85 23.60
CA ASN A 81 8.72 -10.77 22.49
C ASN A 81 10.11 -11.31 22.93
N PRO A 82 10.62 -12.38 22.29
CA PRO A 82 11.93 -12.94 22.65
C PRO A 82 13.11 -11.97 22.48
N ALA A 83 12.98 -10.98 21.57
CA ALA A 83 14.01 -9.97 21.35
C ALA A 83 13.96 -8.82 22.36
N PHE A 84 12.86 -8.68 23.11
CA PHE A 84 12.72 -7.62 24.10
C PHE A 84 13.54 -7.96 25.36
N PRO A 85 14.31 -7.01 25.94
CA PRO A 85 15.15 -7.29 27.10
C PRO A 85 14.38 -7.94 28.26
N SER A 86 14.91 -9.05 28.78
CA SER A 86 14.25 -9.85 29.83
C SER A 86 14.31 -9.20 31.22
N ASP A 87 15.25 -8.29 31.42
CA ASP A 87 15.49 -7.55 32.65
C ASP A 87 14.57 -6.32 32.81
N LEU A 88 13.84 -5.94 31.76
CA LEU A 88 12.90 -4.83 31.79
C LEU A 88 11.46 -5.30 32.06
N THR A 89 10.82 -4.73 33.08
CA THR A 89 9.43 -5.05 33.43
C THR A 89 8.47 -4.37 32.46
N VAL A 90 7.76 -5.17 31.66
CA VAL A 90 6.72 -4.76 30.72
C VAL A 90 5.76 -5.92 30.49
N SER A 91 4.51 -5.66 30.12
CA SER A 91 3.56 -6.71 29.79
C SER A 91 4.00 -7.50 28.55
N ASP A 92 3.52 -8.74 28.43
CA ASP A 92 3.80 -9.59 27.26
C ASP A 92 3.40 -8.89 25.97
N THR A 93 2.23 -8.26 25.93
CA THR A 93 1.77 -7.50 24.76
C THR A 93 2.62 -6.27 24.52
N ASP A 94 2.89 -5.46 25.55
CA ASP A 94 3.65 -4.21 25.37
C ASP A 94 5.09 -4.45 24.94
N SER A 95 5.67 -5.64 25.20
CA SER A 95 7.01 -6.02 24.71
C SER A 95 7.13 -6.10 23.17
N TRP A 96 6.00 -6.02 22.44
CA TRP A 96 5.97 -5.99 20.96
C TRP A 96 5.68 -4.62 20.37
N ARG A 97 5.31 -3.62 21.18
CA ARG A 97 4.95 -2.30 20.66
C ARG A 97 6.17 -1.58 20.14
N CYS A 98 6.02 -0.87 19.02
CA CYS A 98 7.10 -0.08 18.45
C CYS A 98 7.61 0.95 19.46
N VAL A 99 6.69 1.63 20.16
CA VAL A 99 7.01 2.60 21.22
C VAL A 99 7.82 2.02 22.38
N SER A 100 7.66 0.73 22.70
CA SER A 100 8.40 0.09 23.80
C SER A 100 9.88 -0.13 23.46
N CYS A 101 10.20 -0.30 22.17
CA CYS A 101 11.57 -0.50 21.71
C CYS A 101 12.21 0.78 21.17
N HIS A 102 11.42 1.64 20.52
CA HIS A 102 11.93 2.79 19.76
C HIS A 102 11.55 4.14 20.38
N GLY A 103 10.77 4.13 21.45
CA GLY A 103 10.37 5.33 22.20
C GLY A 103 9.26 6.13 21.52
N TRP A 104 8.62 6.99 22.30
CA TRP A 104 7.64 7.96 21.79
C TRP A 104 8.28 9.09 20.99
N ASP A 105 9.56 9.36 21.25
CA ASP A 105 10.38 10.35 20.57
C ASP A 105 11.17 9.76 19.39
N TYR A 106 10.98 8.47 19.07
CA TYR A 106 11.69 7.75 18.01
C TYR A 106 13.22 7.72 18.18
N ASP A 107 13.75 8.08 19.34
CA ASP A 107 15.19 8.11 19.58
C ASP A 107 15.71 6.79 20.17
N GLY A 108 14.81 5.87 20.52
CA GLY A 108 15.17 4.66 21.25
C GLY A 108 15.92 5.02 22.54
N ALA A 109 17.04 4.37 22.80
CA ALA A 109 17.91 4.69 23.94
C ALA A 109 18.92 5.83 23.65
N ALA A 110 18.82 6.55 22.53
CA ALA A 110 19.79 7.58 22.15
C ALA A 110 19.63 8.92 22.91
N LYS A 111 18.57 9.11 23.72
CA LYS A 111 18.31 10.35 24.50
C LYS A 111 18.50 10.20 26.01
N ALA A 112 18.27 9.03 26.57
CA ALA A 112 18.43 8.76 27.99
C ALA A 112 19.66 7.88 28.13
N ASP A 113 20.74 8.41 28.71
CA ASP A 113 21.71 7.81 29.68
C ASP A 113 21.93 6.29 29.77
N GLY A 114 21.45 5.52 28.82
CA GLY A 114 21.46 4.08 28.76
C GLY A 114 22.83 3.61 28.37
N SER A 115 23.23 2.50 28.98
CA SER A 115 24.47 1.83 28.64
C SER A 115 24.55 1.54 27.12
N ALA A 116 25.76 1.43 26.58
CA ALA A 116 25.96 1.06 25.17
C ALA A 116 25.26 -0.26 24.78
N GLN A 117 24.96 -1.12 25.75
CA GLN A 117 24.18 -2.34 25.57
C GLN A 117 22.68 -2.03 25.36
N GLN A 118 22.09 -1.14 26.16
CA GLN A 118 20.70 -0.69 25.99
C GLN A 118 20.51 0.08 24.68
N GLN A 119 21.50 0.87 24.26
CA GLN A 119 21.51 1.55 22.95
C GLN A 119 21.49 0.57 21.77
N LYS A 120 22.13 -0.60 21.90
CA LYS A 120 22.06 -1.66 20.89
C LYS A 120 20.70 -2.37 20.86
N GLN A 121 20.00 -2.42 21.99
CA GLN A 121 18.68 -3.06 22.10
C GLN A 121 17.55 -2.16 21.61
N PHE A 122 17.71 -0.84 21.74
CA PHE A 122 16.69 0.16 21.41
C PHE A 122 17.24 1.20 20.45
N ILE A 123 17.24 0.87 19.16
CA ILE A 123 17.69 1.75 18.09
C ILE A 123 16.71 2.90 17.85
N GLY A 124 17.22 4.11 17.67
CA GLY A 124 16.41 5.25 17.24
C GLY A 124 16.02 5.17 15.75
N LEU A 125 14.81 5.59 15.43
CA LEU A 125 14.20 5.57 14.10
C LEU A 125 14.26 6.93 13.38
N ARG A 126 14.80 7.99 14.02
CA ARG A 126 14.91 9.33 13.41
C ARG A 126 15.59 9.35 12.04
N HIS A 127 16.55 8.45 11.83
CA HIS A 127 17.27 8.33 10.57
C HIS A 127 16.40 7.85 9.39
N LEU A 128 15.19 7.35 9.66
CA LEU A 128 14.23 6.94 8.62
C LEU A 128 13.45 8.12 8.04
N GLN A 129 13.47 9.29 8.69
CA GLN A 129 12.77 10.47 8.17
C GLN A 129 13.30 10.86 6.78
N GLY A 130 12.38 11.08 5.84
CA GLY A 130 12.67 11.44 4.45
C GLY A 130 13.19 10.30 3.58
N THR A 131 13.27 9.07 4.10
CA THR A 131 13.54 7.88 3.26
C THR A 131 12.29 7.46 2.48
N ASP A 132 12.47 6.61 1.46
CA ASP A 132 11.36 6.13 0.63
C ASP A 132 10.54 5.04 1.34
N PRO A 133 9.25 5.29 1.70
CA PRO A 133 8.42 4.33 2.42
C PRO A 133 8.19 3.02 1.66
N PHE A 134 8.21 3.02 0.33
CA PHE A 134 7.89 1.85 -0.47
C PHE A 134 9.01 0.80 -0.48
N ASN A 135 10.22 1.19 -0.06
CA ASN A 135 11.39 0.31 0.00
C ASN A 135 11.73 -0.13 1.44
N MET A 136 10.88 0.20 2.42
CA MET A 136 11.15 -0.06 3.84
C MET A 136 10.76 -1.47 4.31
N LEU A 137 9.97 -2.22 3.54
CA LEU A 137 9.48 -3.54 3.95
C LEU A 137 10.62 -4.53 4.19
N GLU A 138 11.59 -4.60 3.28
CA GLU A 138 12.74 -5.51 3.43
C GLU A 138 13.55 -5.18 4.69
N LEU A 139 13.81 -3.90 4.93
CA LEU A 139 14.51 -3.41 6.12
C LEU A 139 13.75 -3.78 7.40
N PHE A 140 12.42 -3.58 7.39
CA PHE A 140 11.56 -3.93 8.52
C PHE A 140 11.60 -5.43 8.81
N THR A 141 11.41 -6.29 7.80
CA THR A 141 11.42 -7.75 7.97
C THR A 141 12.78 -8.26 8.43
N LYS A 142 13.87 -7.70 7.91
CA LYS A 142 15.23 -8.07 8.33
C LYS A 142 15.50 -7.68 9.79
N ALA A 143 15.00 -6.53 10.23
CA ALA A 143 15.12 -6.09 11.62
C ALA A 143 14.22 -6.86 12.59
N HIS A 144 13.11 -7.42 12.10
CA HIS A 144 12.07 -8.08 12.91
C HIS A 144 11.74 -9.50 12.43
N PRO A 145 12.69 -10.45 12.46
CA PRO A 145 12.51 -11.79 11.87
C PRO A 145 11.38 -12.61 12.52
N ASP A 146 11.09 -12.36 13.80
CA ASP A 146 10.06 -13.09 14.56
C ASP A 146 8.66 -12.47 14.45
N GLN A 147 8.51 -11.34 13.75
CA GLN A 147 7.26 -10.60 13.71
C GLN A 147 6.32 -11.04 12.60
N LYS A 148 6.10 -12.35 12.47
CA LYS A 148 5.16 -12.91 11.48
C LYS A 148 3.75 -12.30 11.56
N ALA A 149 3.32 -11.86 12.74
CA ALA A 149 2.03 -11.17 12.94
C ALA A 149 2.01 -9.72 12.41
N LEU A 150 3.15 -9.03 12.36
CA LEU A 150 3.29 -7.66 11.84
C LEU A 150 3.73 -7.64 10.38
N SER A 151 4.34 -8.74 9.92
CA SER A 151 4.92 -8.90 8.58
C SER A 151 3.93 -9.43 7.54
N SER A 152 2.63 -9.47 7.82
CA SER A 152 1.62 -9.94 6.86
C SER A 152 1.44 -9.01 5.66
N GLY A 153 2.10 -7.84 5.66
CA GLY A 153 1.99 -6.86 4.58
C GLY A 153 0.63 -6.16 4.55
N GLY A 154 0.41 -5.39 3.47
CA GLY A 154 -0.84 -4.69 3.22
C GLY A 154 -0.96 -3.35 3.92
N LEU A 155 -2.14 -2.76 3.81
CA LEU A 155 -2.38 -1.35 4.16
C LEU A 155 -1.92 -0.94 5.58
N PRO A 156 -2.15 -1.71 6.66
CA PRO A 156 -1.65 -1.32 7.98
C PRO A 156 -0.12 -1.22 8.03
N LEU A 157 0.60 -2.16 7.40
CA LEU A 157 2.05 -2.09 7.36
C LEU A 157 2.50 -0.90 6.49
N ASP A 158 1.86 -0.67 5.34
CA ASP A 158 2.19 0.46 4.46
C ASP A 158 1.99 1.81 5.17
N LEU A 159 0.91 1.97 5.93
CA LEU A 159 0.64 3.17 6.74
C LEU A 159 1.67 3.35 7.86
N LEU A 160 2.06 2.26 8.55
CA LEU A 160 3.11 2.30 9.55
C LEU A 160 4.45 2.75 8.92
N LEU A 161 4.85 2.17 7.79
CA LEU A 161 6.09 2.52 7.10
C LEU A 161 6.06 3.96 6.57
N LEU A 162 4.92 4.41 6.06
CA LEU A 162 4.70 5.81 5.71
C LEU A 162 4.93 6.72 6.93
N PHE A 163 4.31 6.42 8.06
CA PHE A 163 4.50 7.21 9.28
C PHE A 163 5.97 7.27 9.74
N LEU A 164 6.71 6.16 9.66
CA LEU A 164 8.13 6.14 10.02
C LEU A 164 8.99 7.02 9.12
N THR A 165 8.57 7.28 7.88
CA THR A 165 9.35 8.10 6.93
C THR A 165 8.92 9.56 6.88
N VAL A 166 7.62 9.87 7.05
CA VAL A 166 7.11 11.25 6.90
C VAL A 166 6.34 11.78 8.12
N GLY A 167 5.96 10.92 9.06
CA GLY A 167 5.03 11.26 10.15
C GLY A 167 5.67 11.54 11.51
N GLN A 168 6.96 11.25 11.66
CA GLN A 168 7.67 11.51 12.91
C GLN A 168 7.84 13.03 13.16
N TYR A 169 7.45 13.51 14.35
CA TYR A 169 7.62 14.92 14.74
C TYR A 169 8.82 15.11 15.68
N ASP A 170 9.56 16.22 15.55
CA ASP A 170 10.65 16.57 16.48
C ASP A 170 10.13 17.57 17.54
N PRO A 171 9.97 17.16 18.81
CA PRO A 171 9.48 18.05 19.86
C PRO A 171 10.46 19.19 20.19
N VAL A 172 11.77 19.00 19.97
CA VAL A 172 12.80 20.00 20.30
C VAL A 172 12.79 21.14 19.29
N ASN A 173 12.56 20.82 18.02
CA ASN A 173 12.59 21.78 16.92
C ASN A 173 11.20 22.20 16.42
N PHE A 174 10.13 21.83 17.12
CA PHE A 174 8.78 22.19 16.73
C PHE A 174 8.57 23.71 16.77
N LYS A 175 8.24 24.29 15.61
CA LYS A 175 7.92 25.72 15.47
C LYS A 175 6.46 25.87 15.09
N LEU A 176 5.69 26.52 15.95
CA LEU A 176 4.30 26.86 15.65
C LEU A 176 4.25 27.85 14.48
N GLU A 177 3.57 27.46 13.40
CA GLU A 177 3.27 28.39 12.31
C GLU A 177 2.21 29.39 12.79
N LYS A 178 2.57 30.68 12.85
CA LYS A 178 1.69 31.77 13.30
C LYS A 178 0.93 32.46 12.16
N SER A 179 0.93 31.89 10.96
CA SER A 179 0.32 32.48 9.76
C SER A 179 -1.19 32.21 9.72
N LEU A 180 -1.99 33.23 9.36
CA LEU A 180 -3.44 33.13 9.11
C LEU A 180 -3.81 33.21 7.62
N SER A 181 -2.88 32.86 6.74
CA SER A 181 -3.17 32.74 5.31
C SER A 181 -4.24 31.67 5.02
N GLN A 182 -4.96 31.77 3.90
CA GLN A 182 -5.90 30.72 3.48
C GLN A 182 -5.24 29.34 3.36
N LYS A 183 -3.97 29.30 2.95
CA LYS A 183 -3.17 28.08 2.90
C LYS A 183 -2.93 27.47 4.29
N SER A 184 -2.61 28.30 5.28
CA SER A 184 -2.38 27.83 6.66
C SER A 184 -3.69 27.45 7.37
N LEU A 185 -4.80 28.11 7.05
CA LEU A 185 -6.14 27.70 7.51
C LEU A 185 -6.54 26.33 6.93
N SER A 186 -6.33 26.13 5.63
CA SER A 186 -6.64 24.84 4.98
C SER A 186 -5.79 23.72 5.59
N ARG A 187 -4.47 23.92 5.71
CA ARG A 187 -3.58 22.96 6.38
C ARG A 187 -3.96 22.69 7.83
N GLY A 188 -4.36 23.72 8.58
CA GLY A 188 -4.78 23.59 9.97
C GLY A 188 -6.06 22.76 10.11
N ARG A 189 -7.03 22.95 9.20
CA ARG A 189 -8.24 22.13 9.11
C ARG A 189 -7.89 20.67 8.83
N ASP A 190 -7.03 20.40 7.84
CA ASP A 190 -6.64 19.04 7.48
C ASP A 190 -5.99 18.30 8.67
N ILE A 191 -5.15 19.00 9.45
CA ILE A 191 -4.55 18.45 10.68
C ILE A 191 -5.61 18.21 11.75
N PHE A 192 -6.50 19.18 12.00
CA PHE A 192 -7.50 19.05 13.06
C PHE A 192 -8.47 17.90 12.76
N GLU A 193 -9.02 17.85 11.55
CA GLU A 193 -9.95 16.82 11.12
C GLU A 193 -9.25 15.46 11.00
N GLY A 194 -8.01 15.42 10.49
CA GLY A 194 -7.28 14.19 10.23
C GLY A 194 -6.54 13.58 11.44
N VAL A 195 -6.20 14.38 12.45
CA VAL A 195 -5.38 13.93 13.60
C VAL A 195 -6.15 14.04 14.92
N CYS A 196 -6.89 15.13 15.13
CA CYS A 196 -7.54 15.39 16.42
C CYS A 196 -8.96 14.78 16.51
N MET A 197 -9.68 14.72 15.38
CA MET A 197 -11.04 14.18 15.33
C MET A 197 -11.10 12.70 14.95
N SER A 198 -9.99 12.12 14.48
CA SER A 198 -9.90 10.76 13.92
C SER A 198 -9.82 9.66 14.96
#